data_AF-A0A7C3RJ00-F1
#
_entry.id   AF-A0A7C3RJ00-F1
#
_cell.length_a   1.000
_cell.length_b   1.000
_cell.length_c   1.000
_cell.angle_alpha   90.00
_cell.angle_beta   90.00
_cell.angle_gamma   90.00
#
_symmetry.space_group_name_H-M   'P 1'
#
loop_
_entity.id
_entity.type
_entity.pdbx_description
1 polymer ?
#
loop_
_entity_poly.entity_id
_entity_poly.type
_entity_poly.pdbx_seq_one_letter_code
_entity_poly.pdbx_strand_id
1 'polypeptide(L)'
;MNIKGINLFCLVHSLNEDIYVSGILDIKGNGSLNKSEPDLDITFKSRKKNGVKQVMNFGAIKVIASLSSGSPIKSFGASDFPYSLIAGRAIIDNGYLTIKGLAGRKGEQEILIKRGLFKGVNLFIDRDLNTIKIQDLKNSITNAIETMKK
;
A
#
# COMPACT_ATOMS: atom_id res chain seq x y z
N MET A 1 17.82 -5.55 6.88
CA MET A 1 17.53 -4.13 6.53
C MET A 1 16.54 -3.53 7.51
N ASN A 2 16.81 -2.34 8.03
CA ASN A 2 15.92 -1.62 8.94
C ASN A 2 16.04 -0.13 8.62
N ILE A 3 14.99 0.45 8.04
CA ILE A 3 14.93 1.84 7.62
C ILE A 3 13.81 2.50 8.41
N LYS A 4 14.10 3.63 9.04
CA LYS A 4 13.13 4.36 9.85
C LYS A 4 12.90 5.75 9.25
N GLY A 5 11.71 6.28 9.45
CA GLY A 5 11.45 7.69 9.20
C GLY A 5 11.30 8.06 7.72
N ILE A 6 10.96 7.11 6.85
CA ILE A 6 10.77 7.40 5.41
C ILE A 6 9.59 8.35 5.24
N ASN A 7 9.79 9.43 4.50
CA ASN A 7 8.72 10.33 4.12
C ASN A 7 7.95 9.74 2.94
N LEU A 8 6.69 9.33 3.18
CA LEU A 8 5.84 8.74 2.16
C LEU A 8 5.54 9.69 1.01
N PHE A 9 5.46 10.99 1.28
CA PHE A 9 5.17 11.97 0.24
C PHE A 9 6.27 11.97 -0.83
N CYS A 10 7.53 12.08 -0.40
CA CYS A 10 8.67 12.07 -1.31
C CYS A 10 8.75 10.77 -2.11
N LEU A 11 8.52 9.63 -1.45
CA LEU A 11 8.58 8.31 -2.09
C LEU A 11 7.49 8.16 -3.17
N VAL A 12 6.25 8.47 -2.82
CA VAL A 12 5.10 8.23 -3.71
C VAL A 12 5.04 9.26 -4.84
N HIS A 13 5.30 10.53 -4.54
CA HIS A 13 5.27 11.59 -5.55
C HIS A 13 6.37 11.38 -6.61
N SER A 14 7.52 10.81 -6.25
CA SER A 14 8.56 10.43 -7.22
C SER A 14 8.14 9.30 -8.19
N LEU A 15 7.11 8.52 -7.83
CA LEU A 15 6.60 7.43 -8.66
C LEU A 15 5.45 7.89 -9.56
N ASN A 16 4.56 8.73 -9.04
CA ASN A 16 3.43 9.30 -9.78
C ASN A 16 2.93 10.56 -9.07
N GLU A 17 2.91 11.69 -9.78
CA GLU A 17 2.51 12.99 -9.23
C GLU A 17 1.02 13.07 -8.85
N ASP A 18 0.17 12.28 -9.52
CA ASP A 18 -1.27 12.19 -9.28
C ASP A 18 -1.61 11.33 -8.05
N ILE A 19 -0.63 10.60 -7.51
CA ILE A 19 -0.78 9.79 -6.30
C ILE A 19 -0.19 10.54 -5.12
N TYR A 20 -1.03 10.76 -4.11
CA TYR A 20 -0.61 11.45 -2.89
C TYR A 20 -0.82 10.57 -1.67
N VAL A 21 0.27 10.29 -0.95
CA VAL A 21 0.26 9.69 0.38
C VAL A 21 1.24 10.46 1.25
N SER A 22 0.75 11.07 2.33
CA SER A 22 1.58 11.74 3.33
C SER A 22 1.66 10.89 4.59
N GLY A 23 2.82 10.92 5.26
CA GLY A 23 3.05 10.21 6.50
C GLY A 23 4.49 9.76 6.63
N ILE A 24 4.80 9.13 7.77
CA ILE A 24 6.11 8.57 8.04
C ILE A 24 6.01 7.05 8.12
N LEU A 25 6.88 6.36 7.39
CA LEU A 25 6.91 4.90 7.32
C LEU A 25 8.23 4.36 7.87
N ASP A 26 8.12 3.37 8.74
CA ASP A 26 9.24 2.53 9.14
C ASP A 26 9.15 1.20 8.38
N ILE A 27 10.28 0.72 7.87
CA ILE A 27 10.41 -0.51 7.08
C ILE A 27 11.46 -1.41 7.73
N LYS A 28 11.13 -2.68 7.92
CA LYS A 28 12.04 -3.70 8.43
C LYS A 28 11.91 -4.96 7.60
N GLY A 29 13.02 -5.54 7.21
CA GLY A 29 12.99 -6.78 6.44
C GLY A 29 14.36 -7.32 6.16
N ASN A 30 14.37 -8.47 5.50
CA ASN A 30 15.55 -9.13 4.97
C ASN A 30 15.24 -9.57 3.54
N GLY A 31 16.29 -9.99 2.84
CA GLY A 31 16.15 -10.45 1.48
C GLY A 31 17.45 -10.37 0.70
N SER A 32 17.42 -10.93 -0.49
CA SER A 32 18.51 -10.96 -1.44
C SER A 32 18.02 -10.45 -2.79
N LEU A 33 18.79 -9.54 -3.38
CA LEU A 33 18.62 -9.08 -4.76
C LEU A 33 19.60 -9.78 -5.72
N ASN A 34 20.43 -10.70 -5.21
CA ASN A 34 21.53 -11.30 -5.96
C ASN A 34 21.11 -12.56 -6.73
N LYS A 35 19.83 -12.91 -6.70
CA LYS A 35 19.24 -14.03 -7.44
C LYS A 35 18.63 -13.51 -8.74
N SER A 36 18.33 -14.41 -9.68
CA SER A 36 17.59 -14.08 -10.92
C SER A 36 16.22 -13.46 -10.64
N GLU A 37 15.62 -13.82 -9.50
CA GLU A 37 14.41 -13.21 -8.97
C GLU A 37 14.68 -12.71 -7.54
N PRO A 38 14.26 -11.49 -7.20
CA PRO A 38 14.45 -10.95 -5.86
C PRO A 38 13.67 -11.79 -4.85
N ASP A 39 14.25 -11.95 -3.68
CA ASP A 39 13.66 -12.65 -2.54
C ASP A 39 13.65 -11.65 -1.38
N LEU A 40 12.48 -11.16 -1.01
CA LEU A 40 12.32 -10.08 -0.04
C LEU A 40 11.21 -10.42 0.95
N ASP A 41 11.45 -10.17 2.22
CA ASP A 41 10.42 -10.22 3.25
C ASP A 41 10.49 -8.96 4.09
N ILE A 42 9.51 -8.09 3.86
CA ILE A 42 9.51 -6.72 4.35
C ILE A 42 8.21 -6.45 5.10
N THR A 43 8.35 -6.02 6.35
CA THR A 43 7.28 -5.41 7.14
C THR A 43 7.39 -3.90 7.09
N PHE A 44 6.25 -3.22 7.00
CA PHE A 44 6.18 -1.76 7.02
C PHE A 44 5.08 -1.29 7.94
N LYS A 45 5.30 -0.15 8.58
CA LYS A 45 4.34 0.43 9.52
C LYS A 45 4.46 1.95 9.53
N SER A 46 3.33 2.63 9.40
CA SER A 46 3.28 4.08 9.56
C SER A 46 3.36 4.47 11.03
N ARG A 47 3.96 5.63 11.29
CA ARG A 47 4.06 6.21 12.63
C ARG A 47 3.60 7.65 12.64
N LYS A 48 3.01 8.05 13.76
CA LYS A 48 2.70 9.45 14.03
C LYS A 48 4.01 10.23 14.21
N LYS A 49 4.07 11.42 13.62
CA LYS A 49 5.14 12.40 13.81
C LYS A 49 4.49 13.78 13.87
N ASN A 50 4.87 14.59 14.86
CA ASN A 50 4.36 15.96 15.00
C ASN A 50 4.66 16.76 13.72
N GLY A 51 3.68 17.54 13.28
CA GLY A 51 3.78 18.33 12.04
C GLY A 51 3.59 17.55 10.73
N VAL A 52 3.43 16.21 10.77
CA VAL A 52 3.21 15.39 9.57
C VAL A 52 1.78 14.83 9.57
N LYS A 53 0.99 15.22 8.57
CA LYS A 53 -0.35 14.67 8.36
C LYS A 53 -0.26 13.24 7.81
N GLN A 54 -1.24 12.42 8.17
CA GLN A 54 -1.45 11.07 7.64
C GLN A 54 -2.71 11.08 6.78
N VAL A 55 -2.55 11.45 5.52
CA VAL A 55 -3.64 11.51 4.53
C VAL A 55 -3.20 10.89 3.21
N MET A 56 -4.16 10.38 2.45
CA MET A 56 -3.95 9.91 1.08
C MET A 56 -5.08 10.37 0.17
N ASN A 57 -4.79 10.62 -1.10
CA ASN A 57 -5.83 11.00 -2.05
C ASN A 57 -6.58 9.77 -2.60
N PHE A 58 -7.62 10.03 -3.39
CA PHE A 58 -8.41 8.96 -4.02
C PHE A 58 -7.60 8.10 -5.01
N GLY A 59 -6.61 8.68 -5.70
CA GLY A 59 -5.72 7.95 -6.61
C GLY A 59 -4.91 6.87 -5.87
N ALA A 60 -4.31 7.21 -4.73
CA ALA A 60 -3.61 6.27 -3.88
C ALA A 60 -4.52 5.14 -3.40
N ILE A 61 -5.75 5.48 -3.00
CA ILE A 61 -6.75 4.51 -2.57
C ILE A 61 -7.09 3.53 -3.70
N LYS A 62 -7.32 4.01 -4.93
CA LYS A 62 -7.60 3.16 -6.10
C LYS A 62 -6.45 2.22 -6.41
N VAL A 63 -5.22 2.73 -6.42
CA VAL A 63 -4.03 1.91 -6.71
C VAL A 63 -3.89 0.82 -5.66
N ILE A 64 -3.94 1.16 -4.37
CA ILE A 64 -3.83 0.16 -3.31
C ILE A 64 -5.01 -0.83 -3.36
N ALA A 65 -6.21 -0.36 -3.65
CA ALA A 65 -7.39 -1.22 -3.81
C ALA A 65 -7.27 -2.17 -5.01
N SER A 66 -6.57 -1.80 -6.09
CA SER A 66 -6.31 -2.71 -7.22
C SER A 66 -5.37 -3.86 -6.84
N LEU A 67 -4.53 -3.68 -5.80
CA LEU A 67 -3.68 -4.73 -5.25
C LEU A 67 -4.44 -5.67 -4.31
N SER A 68 -5.58 -5.23 -3.78
CA SER A 68 -6.44 -6.00 -2.87
C SER A 68 -7.70 -6.45 -3.61
N SER A 69 -7.76 -7.72 -3.99
CA SER A 69 -8.82 -8.47 -4.69
C SER A 69 -10.26 -7.93 -4.60
N GLY A 70 -10.54 -6.76 -5.17
CA GLY A 70 -11.86 -6.20 -5.45
C GLY A 70 -12.68 -5.72 -4.25
N SER A 71 -12.39 -4.54 -3.72
CA SER A 71 -13.45 -3.73 -3.08
C SER A 71 -13.66 -2.44 -3.88
N PRO A 72 -14.81 -2.27 -4.56
CA PRO A 72 -15.11 -1.03 -5.27
C PRO A 72 -15.26 0.11 -4.27
N ILE A 73 -14.38 1.10 -4.36
CA ILE A 73 -14.39 2.26 -3.49
C ILE A 73 -15.23 3.32 -4.18
N LYS A 74 -16.43 3.56 -3.64
CA LYS A 74 -17.28 4.67 -4.08
C LYS A 74 -16.49 5.97 -3.91
N SER A 75 -16.45 6.78 -4.96
CA SER A 75 -15.85 8.11 -4.89
C SER A 75 -16.62 8.95 -3.88
N PHE A 76 -16.03 9.17 -2.71
CA PHE A 76 -16.50 10.20 -1.80
C PHE A 76 -15.92 11.53 -2.28
N GLY A 77 -16.71 12.61 -2.25
CA GLY A 77 -16.31 13.95 -2.71
C GLY A 77 -15.21 14.64 -1.88
N ALA A 78 -14.36 13.87 -1.20
CA ALA A 78 -13.19 14.35 -0.49
C ALA A 78 -11.95 14.13 -1.36
N SER A 79 -11.14 15.17 -1.53
CA SER A 79 -9.85 15.09 -2.21
C SER A 79 -8.84 14.22 -1.43
N ASP A 80 -8.90 14.30 -0.09
CA ASP A 80 -7.98 13.63 0.83
C ASP A 80 -8.70 12.82 1.91
N PHE A 81 -8.15 11.65 2.19
CA PHE A 81 -8.66 10.68 3.14
C PHE A 81 -7.65 10.47 4.28
N PRO A 82 -8.00 10.84 5.52
CA PRO A 82 -7.13 10.60 6.66
C PRO A 82 -7.08 9.12 7.03
N TYR A 83 -5.90 8.66 7.45
CA TYR A 83 -5.69 7.31 7.96
C TYR A 83 -5.01 7.34 9.32
N SER A 84 -5.31 6.35 10.15
CA SER A 84 -4.70 6.21 11.47
C SER A 84 -3.44 5.34 11.45
N LEU A 85 -3.42 4.31 10.58
CA LEU A 85 -2.32 3.37 10.47
C LEU A 85 -2.28 2.75 9.07
N ILE A 86 -1.10 2.71 8.46
CA ILE A 86 -0.75 1.79 7.37
C ILE A 86 0.18 0.75 7.98
N ALA A 87 -0.14 -0.54 7.89
CA ALA A 87 0.75 -1.57 8.36
C ALA A 87 0.56 -2.84 7.54
N GLY A 88 1.67 -3.41 7.05
CA GLY A 88 1.62 -4.60 6.23
C GLY A 88 2.93 -5.35 6.14
N ARG A 89 2.90 -6.49 5.46
CA ARG A 89 4.06 -7.30 5.09
C ARG A 89 4.01 -7.60 3.61
N ALA A 90 5.07 -7.26 2.88
CA ALA A 90 5.27 -7.63 1.49
C ALA A 90 6.32 -8.74 1.43
N ILE A 91 5.96 -9.86 0.81
CA ILE A 91 6.85 -11.00 0.59
C ILE A 91 7.00 -11.14 -0.91
N ILE A 92 8.24 -11.15 -1.39
CA ILE A 92 8.57 -11.56 -2.74
C ILE A 92 9.33 -12.88 -2.63
N ASP A 93 8.79 -13.92 -3.25
CA ASP A 93 9.42 -15.23 -3.33
C ASP A 93 9.09 -15.87 -4.67
N ASN A 94 10.12 -16.36 -5.37
CA ASN A 94 10.01 -17.04 -6.67
C ASN A 94 9.09 -16.35 -7.68
N GLY A 95 9.23 -15.02 -7.81
CA GLY A 95 8.49 -14.22 -8.79
C GLY A 95 7.05 -13.87 -8.39
N TYR A 96 6.61 -14.24 -7.19
CA TYR A 96 5.32 -13.87 -6.63
C TYR A 96 5.46 -12.78 -5.58
N LEU A 97 4.52 -11.84 -5.56
CA LEU A 97 4.33 -10.85 -4.51
C LEU A 97 3.12 -11.23 -3.67
N THR A 98 3.30 -11.41 -2.37
CA THR A 98 2.23 -11.56 -1.38
C THR A 98 2.17 -10.32 -0.48
N ILE A 99 1.00 -9.71 -0.33
CA ILE A 99 0.78 -8.57 0.59
C ILE A 99 -0.14 -8.96 1.74
N LYS A 100 0.29 -8.80 2.99
CA LYS A 100 -0.52 -9.05 4.18
C LYS A 100 -0.86 -7.76 4.92
N GLY A 101 -2.06 -7.71 5.51
CA GLY A 101 -2.51 -6.58 6.32
C GLY A 101 -2.13 -6.77 7.79
N LEU A 102 -1.46 -5.80 8.40
CA LEU A 102 -1.02 -5.85 9.80
C LEU A 102 -1.64 -4.74 10.67
N ALA A 103 -2.59 -3.97 10.14
CA ALA A 103 -3.24 -2.86 10.86
C ALA A 103 -4.47 -3.30 11.68
N GLY A 104 -4.88 -4.56 11.55
CA GLY A 104 -6.02 -5.17 12.25
C GLY A 104 -6.66 -6.30 11.44
N ARG A 105 -7.79 -6.83 11.92
CA ARG A 105 -8.56 -7.89 11.25
C ARG A 105 -10.06 -7.63 11.37
N LYS A 106 -10.81 -8.11 10.38
CA LYS A 106 -12.28 -8.13 10.39
C LYS A 106 -12.75 -9.41 9.68
N GLY A 107 -13.13 -10.43 10.46
CA GLY A 107 -13.40 -11.77 9.90
C GLY A 107 -12.14 -12.33 9.23
N GLU A 108 -12.30 -12.87 8.02
CA GLU A 108 -11.21 -13.43 7.20
C GLU A 108 -10.34 -12.35 6.52
N GLN A 109 -10.71 -11.08 6.62
CA GLN A 109 -10.00 -9.99 5.99
C GLN A 109 -8.97 -9.35 6.94
N GLU A 110 -7.78 -9.12 6.41
CA GLU A 110 -6.73 -8.36 7.08
C GLU A 110 -6.83 -6.88 6.70
N ILE A 111 -6.55 -5.98 7.65
CA ILE A 111 -6.57 -4.54 7.39
C ILE A 111 -5.16 -4.10 7.04
N LEU A 112 -4.97 -3.54 5.84
CA LEU A 112 -3.71 -2.90 5.44
C LEU A 112 -3.68 -1.42 5.86
N ILE A 113 -4.79 -0.72 5.64
CA ILE A 113 -4.95 0.69 6.00
C ILE A 113 -6.16 0.84 6.90
N LYS A 114 -5.95 1.40 8.08
CA LYS A 114 -6.99 1.69 9.05
C LYS A 114 -7.40 3.15 8.94
N ARG A 115 -8.70 3.39 8.81
CA ARG A 115 -9.30 4.73 8.72
C ARG A 115 -8.95 5.63 9.91
N GLY A 116 -9.01 6.94 9.71
CA GLY A 116 -8.98 7.92 10.79
C GLY A 116 -10.23 7.87 11.69
N LEU A 117 -10.22 8.61 12.80
CA LEU A 117 -11.25 8.53 13.85
C LEU A 117 -12.66 8.89 13.35
N PHE A 118 -12.76 9.86 12.43
CA PHE A 118 -14.05 10.41 11.96
C PHE A 118 -14.25 10.35 10.45
N LYS A 119 -13.19 10.15 9.68
CA LYS A 119 -13.18 10.12 8.20
C LYS A 119 -12.10 9.15 7.72
N GLY A 120 -12.22 8.71 6.46
CA GLY A 120 -11.27 7.80 5.82
C GLY A 120 -11.86 6.43 5.50
N VAL A 121 -11.03 5.59 4.88
CA VAL A 121 -11.44 4.27 4.37
C VAL A 121 -10.56 3.20 5.02
N ASN A 122 -11.17 2.07 5.40
CA ASN A 122 -10.41 0.88 5.73
C ASN A 122 -10.10 0.15 4.42
N LEU A 123 -8.84 -0.17 4.19
CA LEU A 123 -8.45 -1.04 3.08
C LEU A 123 -8.17 -2.43 3.62
N PHE A 124 -8.91 -3.38 3.08
CA PHE A 124 -8.89 -4.77 3.45
C PHE A 124 -8.14 -5.57 2.40
N ILE A 125 -7.48 -6.63 2.84
CA ILE A 125 -6.82 -7.60 2.00
C ILE A 125 -7.39 -8.97 2.36
N ASP A 126 -7.75 -9.72 1.33
CA ASP A 126 -8.14 -11.11 1.47
C ASP A 126 -6.91 -11.95 1.78
N ARG A 127 -6.95 -12.72 2.86
CA ARG A 127 -5.79 -13.48 3.35
C ARG A 127 -5.32 -14.54 2.35
N ASP A 128 -6.24 -15.11 1.58
CA ASP A 128 -5.98 -16.28 0.74
C ASP A 128 -5.78 -15.90 -0.73
N LEU A 129 -6.13 -14.67 -1.12
CA LEU A 129 -6.09 -14.18 -2.51
C LEU A 129 -5.14 -13.00 -2.73
N ASN A 130 -4.22 -12.76 -1.80
CA ASN A 130 -3.30 -11.61 -1.81
C ASN A 130 -1.92 -11.89 -2.42
N THR A 131 -1.83 -12.93 -3.24
CA THR A 131 -0.60 -13.31 -3.94
C THR A 131 -0.79 -13.12 -5.44
N ILE A 132 0.11 -12.37 -6.06
CA ILE A 132 0.09 -12.07 -7.50
C ILE A 132 1.47 -12.36 -8.09
N LYS A 133 1.54 -12.90 -9.31
CA LYS A 133 2.81 -12.95 -10.04
C LYS A 133 3.27 -11.52 -10.32
N ILE A 134 4.53 -11.22 -10.07
CA ILE A 134 5.09 -9.88 -10.30
C ILE A 134 4.90 -9.43 -11.75
N GLN A 135 4.97 -10.37 -12.71
CA GLN A 135 4.76 -10.06 -14.11
C GLN A 135 3.31 -9.62 -14.40
N ASP A 136 2.33 -10.30 -13.81
CA ASP A 136 0.91 -9.93 -13.94
C ASP A 136 0.65 -8.58 -13.28
N LEU A 137 1.27 -8.32 -12.12
CA LEU A 137 1.21 -7.03 -11.45
C LEU A 137 1.76 -5.89 -12.32
N LYS A 138 2.92 -6.09 -12.96
CA LYS A 138 3.51 -5.10 -13.87
C LYS A 138 2.55 -4.77 -15.01
N ASN A 139 1.91 -5.78 -15.59
CA ASN A 139 0.91 -5.59 -16.66
C ASN A 139 -0.31 -4.82 -16.12
N SER A 140 -0.84 -5.18 -14.95
CA SER A 140 -1.99 -4.49 -14.33
C SER A 140 -1.70 -3.02 -14.00
N ILE A 141 -0.52 -2.72 -13.44
CA ILE A 141 -0.10 -1.35 -13.14
C ILE A 141 0.05 -0.54 -14.44
N THR A 142 0.70 -1.12 -15.46
CA THR A 142 0.88 -0.45 -16.76
C THR A 142 -0.47 -0.10 -17.39
N ASN A 143 -1.40 -1.06 -17.42
CA ASN A 143 -2.75 -0.84 -17.92
C ASN A 143 -3.50 0.23 -17.10
N ALA A 144 -3.39 0.21 -15.77
CA ALA A 144 -4.04 1.20 -14.91
C ALA A 144 -3.50 2.63 -15.19
N ILE A 145 -2.18 2.77 -15.33
CA ILE A 145 -1.54 4.06 -15.68
C ILE A 145 -2.01 4.53 -17.06
N GLU A 146 -2.07 3.66 -18.06
CA GLU A 146 -2.58 4.00 -19.39
C GLU A 146 -4.04 4.48 -19.37
N THR A 147 -4.89 3.84 -18.55
CA THR A 147 -6.29 4.28 -18.40
C THR A 147 -6.44 5.61 -17.66
N MET A 148 -5.46 6.01 -16.85
CA MET A 148 -5.46 7.31 -16.16
C MET A 148 -5.00 8.47 -17.05
N LYS A 149 -4.32 8.18 -18.18
CA LYS A 149 -3.89 9.19 -19.16
C LYS A 149 -4.96 9.54 -20.20
N LYS A 150 -6.08 8.82 -20.23
CA LYS A 150 -7.22 9.06 -21.11
C LYS A 150 -8.31 9.83 -20.38
#